data_AF-A0A9J5XXM2-F1
#
_entry.id   AF-A0A9J5XXM2-F1
#
_cell.length_a   1.000
_cell.length_b   1.000
_cell.length_c   1.000
_cell.angle_alpha   90.00
_cell.angle_beta   90.00
_cell.angle_gamma   90.00
#
_symmetry.space_group_name_H-M   'P 1'
#
loop_
_entity.id
_entity.type
_entity.pdbx_description
1 polymer ?
#
loop_
_entity_poly.entity_id
_entity_poly.type
_entity_poly.pdbx_seq_one_letter_code
_entity_poly.pdbx_strand_id
1 'polypeptide(L)'
;MKFSKNNNIFSISSVYARCNGVERLELREELSSCAKDIQSPWMVGSDFNVCLNEEEKLDGLAFTQQEIDTIEDMIRIKDTQFEINPMAANRADLSKMEAELKKYLKIEEHYWKQKAGIR
;
A
#
# COMPACT_ATOMS: atom_id res chain seq x y z
N MET A 1 -3.19 -7.68 27.53
CA MET A 1 -2.88 -8.79 28.46
C MET A 1 -1.73 -8.38 29.38
N LYS A 2 -1.79 -8.71 30.67
CA LYS A 2 -0.70 -8.47 31.62
C LYS A 2 -0.25 -9.79 32.24
N PHE A 3 1.04 -9.98 32.42
CA PHE A 3 1.60 -11.16 33.10
C PHE A 3 2.78 -10.75 33.98
N SER A 4 3.07 -11.56 35.00
CA SER A 4 4.19 -11.30 35.91
C SER A 4 5.22 -12.43 35.85
N LYS A 5 6.50 -12.06 35.90
CA LYS A 5 7.62 -13.00 36.02
C LYS A 5 8.76 -12.35 36.79
N ASN A 6 9.26 -13.02 37.83
CA ASN A 6 10.35 -12.53 38.70
C ASN A 6 10.07 -11.12 39.26
N ASN A 7 8.88 -10.89 39.83
CA ASN A 7 8.39 -9.58 40.30
C ASN A 7 8.28 -8.46 39.25
N ASN A 8 8.57 -8.73 37.97
CA ASN A 8 8.34 -7.79 36.88
C ASN A 8 6.97 -8.03 36.27
N ILE A 9 6.24 -6.95 36.00
CA ILE A 9 4.98 -6.98 35.24
C ILE A 9 5.32 -6.68 33.78
N PHE A 10 4.71 -7.40 32.87
CA PHE A 10 4.83 -7.22 31.43
C PHE A 10 3.44 -7.03 30.83
N SER A 11 3.34 -6.16 29.85
CA SER A 11 2.12 -5.91 29.09
C SER A 11 2.30 -6.36 27.65
N ILE A 12 1.29 -7.04 27.10
CA ILE A 12 1.20 -7.36 25.66
C ILE A 12 -0.15 -6.89 25.15
N SER A 13 -0.12 -6.13 24.05
CA SER A 13 -1.32 -5.77 23.29
C SER A 13 -1.24 -6.37 21.90
N SER A 14 -2.34 -6.95 21.44
CA SER A 14 -2.54 -7.27 20.02
C SER A 14 -3.45 -6.21 19.44
N VAL A 15 -3.04 -5.60 18.34
CA VAL A 15 -3.75 -4.50 17.71
C VAL A 15 -4.05 -4.91 16.26
N TYR A 16 -5.17 -4.44 15.73
CA TYR A 16 -5.48 -4.57 14.31
C TYR A 16 -5.47 -3.16 13.70
N ALA A 17 -4.51 -2.90 12.82
CA ALA A 17 -4.43 -1.65 12.10
C ALA A 17 -5.31 -1.71 10.86
N ARG A 18 -6.17 -0.71 10.65
CA ARG A 18 -6.77 -0.50 9.32
C ARG A 18 -5.66 -0.12 8.33
N CYS A 19 -5.77 -0.54 7.07
CA CYS A 19 -4.72 -0.40 6.07
C CYS A 19 -4.84 0.94 5.30
N ASN A 20 -5.48 1.94 5.91
CA ASN A 20 -5.53 3.34 5.45
C ASN A 20 -4.43 4.19 6.15
N GLY A 21 -3.77 5.08 5.40
CA GLY A 21 -2.74 5.97 5.91
C GLY A 21 -3.21 6.88 7.06
N VAL A 22 -4.43 7.41 7.00
CA VAL A 22 -4.99 8.28 8.05
C VAL A 22 -5.23 7.51 9.35
N GLU A 23 -5.96 6.40 9.27
CA GLU A 23 -6.29 5.58 10.44
C GLU A 23 -5.05 4.90 11.04
N ARG A 24 -4.01 4.63 10.24
CA ARG A 24 -2.70 4.15 10.73
C ARG A 24 -1.98 5.23 11.52
N LEU A 25 -2.10 6.51 11.13
CA LEU A 25 -1.55 7.64 11.88
C LEU A 25 -2.31 7.84 13.19
N GLU A 26 -3.65 7.82 13.16
CA GLU A 26 -4.50 7.89 14.35
C GLU A 26 -4.15 6.77 15.34
N LEU A 27 -4.05 5.52 14.85
CA LEU A 27 -3.65 4.40 15.68
C LEU A 27 -2.26 4.59 16.31
N ARG A 28 -1.32 5.18 15.56
CA ARG A 28 0.03 5.47 16.07
C ARG A 28 -0.02 6.52 17.19
N GLU A 29 -0.86 7.54 17.04
CA GLU A 29 -1.06 8.57 18.07
C GLU A 29 -1.70 7.99 19.33
N GLU A 30 -2.72 7.13 19.18
CA GLU A 30 -3.36 6.43 20.29
C GLU A 30 -2.37 5.52 21.03
N LEU A 31 -1.60 4.70 20.31
CA LEU A 31 -0.57 3.85 20.91
C LEU A 31 0.51 4.66 21.62
N SER A 32 0.90 5.81 21.05
CA SER A 32 1.84 6.75 21.67
C SER A 32 1.28 7.35 22.96
N SER A 33 -0.02 7.66 22.98
CA SER A 33 -0.71 8.11 24.18
C SER A 33 -0.70 7.02 25.26
N CYS A 34 -1.09 5.79 24.92
CA CYS A 34 -1.05 4.65 25.83
C CYS A 34 0.36 4.36 26.36
N ALA A 35 1.40 4.56 25.55
CA ALA A 35 2.79 4.35 25.96
C ALA A 35 3.20 5.26 27.13
N LYS A 36 2.59 6.44 27.26
CA LYS A 36 2.88 7.38 28.37
C LYS A 36 2.39 6.85 29.71
N ASP A 37 1.28 6.10 29.71
CA ASP A 37 0.65 5.59 30.92
C ASP A 37 1.20 4.22 31.34
N ILE A 38 1.86 3.49 30.44
CA ILE A 38 2.35 2.14 30.69
C ILE A 38 3.79 2.18 31.25
N GLN A 39 3.91 2.06 32.56
CA GLN A 39 5.18 2.09 33.30
C GLN A 39 5.98 0.77 33.26
N SER A 40 5.43 -0.28 32.65
CA SER A 40 6.01 -1.61 32.57
C SER A 40 6.47 -1.93 31.15
N PRO A 41 7.45 -2.83 30.93
CA PRO A 41 7.79 -3.30 29.59
C PRO A 41 6.53 -3.71 28.80
N TRP A 42 6.35 -3.11 27.63
CA TRP A 42 5.16 -3.26 26.80
C TRP A 42 5.53 -3.68 25.39
N MET A 43 4.95 -4.79 24.94
CA MET A 43 5.06 -5.26 23.56
C MET A 43 3.71 -5.10 22.86
N VAL A 44 3.73 -4.47 21.69
CA VAL A 44 2.57 -4.36 20.80
C VAL A 44 2.85 -5.23 19.58
N GLY A 45 2.03 -6.26 19.39
CA GLY A 45 1.98 -7.02 18.15
C GLY A 45 0.80 -6.55 17.30
N SER A 46 0.98 -6.46 15.99
CA SER A 46 -0.12 -6.16 15.06
C SER A 46 0.08 -6.92 13.77
N ASP A 47 -1.03 -7.27 13.13
CA ASP A 47 -1.04 -7.45 11.69
C ASP A 47 -0.98 -6.05 11.08
N PHE A 48 0.18 -5.69 10.53
CA PHE A 48 0.43 -4.42 9.88
C PHE A 48 0.36 -4.57 8.35
N ASN A 49 -0.56 -5.36 7.77
CA ASN A 49 -1.18 -5.14 6.46
C ASN A 49 -1.70 -6.43 5.82
N VAL A 50 -3.02 -6.54 5.73
CA VAL A 50 -3.69 -7.11 4.56
C VAL A 50 -4.42 -5.95 3.90
N CYS A 51 -4.09 -5.61 2.65
CA CYS A 51 -4.91 -4.67 1.88
C CYS A 51 -6.28 -5.32 1.66
N LEU A 52 -7.32 -4.81 2.30
CA LEU A 52 -8.66 -5.40 2.24
C LEU A 52 -9.46 -4.86 1.06
N ASN A 53 -9.14 -3.67 0.54
CA ASN A 53 -9.86 -2.99 -0.53
C ASN A 53 -8.90 -2.17 -1.43
N GLU A 54 -9.43 -1.63 -2.54
CA GLU A 54 -8.61 -1.00 -3.58
C GLU A 54 -8.04 0.36 -3.18
N GLU A 55 -8.73 1.08 -2.30
CA GLU A 55 -8.32 2.38 -1.76
C GLU A 55 -7.02 2.28 -0.94
N GLU A 56 -6.77 1.12 -0.31
CA GLU A 56 -5.57 0.85 0.49
C GLU A 56 -4.35 0.46 -0.36
N LYS A 57 -4.51 0.19 -1.68
CA LYS A 57 -3.43 -0.27 -2.58
C LYS A 57 -2.28 0.75 -2.75
N LEU A 58 -2.53 2.05 -2.50
CA LEU A 58 -1.60 3.15 -2.76
C LEU A 58 -1.69 4.27 -1.70
N ASP A 59 -1.59 3.92 -0.42
CA ASP A 59 -1.66 4.89 0.69
C ASP A 59 -2.93 5.77 0.66
N GLY A 60 -4.04 5.30 0.06
CA GLY A 60 -5.28 6.07 -0.09
C GLY A 60 -5.48 6.75 -1.46
N LEU A 61 -4.54 6.66 -2.40
CA LEU A 61 -4.78 7.10 -3.78
C LEU A 61 -5.60 6.05 -4.53
N ALA A 62 -6.79 6.43 -4.97
CA ALA A 62 -7.61 5.65 -5.89
C ALA A 62 -6.84 5.50 -7.21
N PHE A 63 -6.26 4.33 -7.43
CA PHE A 63 -5.83 3.90 -8.75
C PHE A 63 -6.66 2.68 -9.11
N THR A 64 -7.66 2.90 -9.95
CA THR A 64 -8.75 1.99 -10.30
C THR A 64 -8.43 1.21 -11.58
N GLN A 65 -9.11 0.08 -11.79
CA GLN A 65 -9.03 -0.66 -13.06
C GLN A 65 -9.35 0.24 -14.26
N GLN A 66 -10.28 1.17 -14.11
CA GLN A 66 -10.67 2.10 -15.16
C GLN A 66 -9.52 3.05 -15.56
N GLU A 67 -8.64 3.41 -14.63
CA GLU A 67 -7.44 4.20 -14.91
C GLU A 67 -6.36 3.38 -15.62
N ILE A 68 -6.24 2.08 -15.31
CA ILE A 68 -5.39 1.15 -16.09
C ILE A 68 -5.87 1.12 -17.53
N ASP A 69 -7.16 0.85 -17.74
CA ASP A 69 -7.74 0.76 -19.09
C ASP A 69 -7.55 2.08 -19.87
N THR A 70 -7.70 3.22 -19.18
CA THR A 70 -7.47 4.55 -19.75
C THR A 70 -6.01 4.75 -20.17
N ILE A 71 -5.05 4.36 -19.31
CA ILE A 71 -3.62 4.48 -19.63
C ILE A 71 -3.23 3.53 -20.77
N GLU A 72 -3.79 2.31 -20.80
CA GLU A 72 -3.59 1.37 -21.90
C GLU A 72 -4.08 1.94 -23.24
N ASP A 73 -5.27 2.55 -23.26
CA ASP A 73 -5.80 3.19 -24.46
C ASP A 73 -4.96 4.40 -24.89
N MET A 74 -4.46 5.20 -23.95
CA MET A 74 -3.52 6.28 -24.25
C MET A 74 -2.22 5.77 -24.85
N ILE A 75 -1.67 4.67 -24.33
CA ILE A 75 -0.46 4.03 -24.86
C ILE A 75 -0.72 3.56 -26.30
N ARG A 76 -1.84 2.88 -26.58
CA ARG A 76 -2.21 2.46 -27.95
C ARG A 76 -2.27 3.61 -28.95
N ILE A 77 -2.86 4.74 -28.53
CA ILE A 77 -2.92 5.95 -29.36
C ILE A 77 -1.50 6.51 -29.60
N LYS A 78 -0.66 6.55 -28.56
CA LYS A 78 0.71 7.03 -28.64
C LYS A 78 1.63 6.13 -29.48
N ASP A 79 1.44 4.81 -29.42
CA ASP A 79 2.10 3.83 -30.28
C ASP A 79 1.76 4.09 -31.74
N THR A 80 0.47 4.24 -32.05
CA THR A 80 0.01 4.54 -33.43
C THR A 80 0.60 5.87 -33.92
N GLN A 81 0.66 6.89 -33.07
CA GLN A 81 1.30 8.17 -33.39
C GLN A 81 2.79 8.05 -33.63
N PHE A 82 3.48 7.19 -32.87
CA PHE A 82 4.90 6.91 -33.05
C PHE A 82 5.17 6.15 -34.36
N GLU A 83 4.32 5.19 -34.73
CA GLU A 83 4.40 4.51 -36.03
C GLU A 83 4.26 5.47 -37.21
N ILE A 84 3.34 6.44 -37.10
CA ILE A 84 3.12 7.48 -38.11
C ILE A 84 4.27 8.49 -38.12
N ASN A 85 4.81 8.84 -36.95
CA ASN A 85 5.87 9.85 -36.81
C ASN A 85 6.89 9.44 -35.73
N PRO A 86 7.98 8.75 -36.13
CA PRO A 86 8.96 8.18 -35.21
C PRO A 86 9.97 9.24 -34.73
N MET A 87 9.50 10.22 -33.96
CA MET A 87 10.33 11.22 -33.31
C MET A 87 10.85 10.73 -31.96
N ALA A 88 12.06 11.15 -31.59
CA ALA A 88 12.67 10.82 -30.30
C ALA A 88 11.84 11.30 -29.10
N ALA A 89 11.14 12.44 -29.23
CA ALA A 89 10.23 12.95 -28.20
C ALA A 89 9.04 12.01 -27.98
N ASN A 90 8.39 11.56 -29.07
CA ASN A 90 7.27 10.62 -29.02
C ASN A 90 7.67 9.29 -28.36
N ARG A 91 8.89 8.80 -28.65
CA ARG A 91 9.45 7.61 -28.00
C ARG A 91 9.67 7.80 -26.50
N ALA A 92 10.19 8.94 -26.08
CA ALA A 92 10.44 9.22 -24.67
C ALA A 92 9.12 9.30 -23.88
N ASP A 93 8.11 9.96 -24.44
CA ASP A 93 6.78 10.06 -23.85
C ASP A 93 6.10 8.69 -23.73
N LEU A 94 6.13 7.90 -24.81
CA LEU A 94 5.61 6.53 -24.83
C LEU A 94 6.29 5.66 -23.77
N SER A 95 7.63 5.65 -23.75
CA SER A 95 8.41 4.87 -22.78
C SER A 95 8.13 5.28 -21.33
N LYS A 96 7.85 6.56 -21.08
CA LYS A 96 7.45 7.05 -19.77
C LYS A 96 6.08 6.50 -19.36
N MET A 97 5.10 6.53 -20.25
CA MET A 97 3.74 6.01 -19.97
C MET A 97 3.76 4.48 -19.76
N GLU A 98 4.53 3.74 -20.57
CA GLU A 98 4.71 2.30 -20.40
C GLU A 98 5.35 1.95 -19.03
N ALA A 99 6.36 2.72 -18.61
CA ALA A 99 7.01 2.53 -17.31
C ALA A 99 6.04 2.80 -16.15
N GLU A 100 5.18 3.81 -16.30
CA GLU A 100 4.13 4.14 -15.35
C GLU A 100 3.07 3.04 -15.26
N LEU A 101 2.53 2.56 -16.39
CA LEU A 101 1.61 1.41 -16.43
C LEU A 101 2.22 0.17 -15.76
N LYS A 102 3.48 -0.14 -16.08
CA LYS A 102 4.19 -1.29 -15.50
C LYS A 102 4.31 -1.21 -13.98
N LYS A 103 4.50 0.00 -13.43
CA LYS A 103 4.53 0.20 -11.98
C LYS A 103 3.17 -0.16 -11.37
N TYR A 104 2.08 0.27 -11.99
CA TYR A 104 0.73 0.00 -11.50
C TYR A 104 0.34 -1.48 -11.57
N LEU A 105 0.60 -2.15 -12.71
CA LEU A 105 0.34 -3.58 -12.86
C LEU A 105 1.08 -4.42 -11.80
N LYS A 106 2.30 -4.02 -11.43
CA LYS A 106 3.06 -4.69 -10.37
C LYS A 106 2.40 -4.56 -8.99
N ILE A 107 1.83 -3.39 -8.69
CA ILE A 107 1.10 -3.17 -7.44
C ILE A 107 -0.16 -4.04 -7.42
N GLU A 108 -0.85 -4.13 -8.56
CA GLU A 108 -2.04 -4.96 -8.71
C GLU A 108 -1.74 -6.46 -8.56
N GLU A 109 -0.69 -6.94 -9.22
CA GLU A 109 -0.22 -8.32 -9.10
C GLU A 109 0.08 -8.68 -7.63
N HIS A 110 0.77 -7.79 -6.92
CA HIS A 110 1.08 -7.98 -5.52
C HIS A 110 -0.18 -8.01 -4.64
N TYR A 111 -1.14 -7.11 -4.90
CA TYR A 111 -2.44 -7.13 -4.24
C TYR A 111 -3.19 -8.45 -4.47
N TRP A 112 -3.28 -8.91 -5.72
CA TRP A 112 -3.98 -10.16 -6.04
C TRP A 112 -3.29 -11.39 -5.45
N LYS A 113 -1.95 -11.43 -5.43
CA LYS A 113 -1.19 -12.48 -4.73
C LYS A 113 -1.51 -12.54 -3.24
N GLN A 114 -1.57 -11.38 -2.58
CA GLN A 114 -1.97 -11.31 -1.17
C GLN A 114 -3.39 -11.82 -0.95
N LYS A 115 -4.36 -11.36 -1.75
CA LYS A 115 -5.77 -11.79 -1.65
C LYS A 115 -5.96 -13.28 -1.90
N ALA A 116 -5.21 -13.84 -2.84
CA ALA A 116 -5.26 -15.26 -3.17
C ALA A 116 -4.47 -16.14 -2.18
N GLY A 117 -3.75 -15.55 -1.22
CA GLY A 117 -2.89 -16.29 -0.29
C GLY A 117 -1.69 -16.96 -0.97
N ILE A 118 -1.29 -16.48 -2.15
CA ILE A 118 -0.20 -17.03 -2.96
C ILE A 118 1.12 -16.42 -2.46
N ARG A 119 2.06 -17.28 -2.03
CA ARG A 119 3.42 -16.92 -1.61
C ARG A 119 4.44 -17.18 -2.69
#